data_AF-A0A7V4YWH9-F1
#
_entry.id   AF-A0A7V4YWH9-F1
#
_cell.length_a   1.000
_cell.length_b   1.000
_cell.length_c   1.000
_cell.angle_alpha   90.00
_cell.angle_beta   90.00
_cell.angle_gamma   90.00
#
_symmetry.space_group_name_H-M   'P 1'
#
loop_
_entity.id
_entity.type
_entity.pdbx_description
1 polymer ?
#
loop_
_entity_poly.entity_id
_entity_poly.type
_entity_poly.pdbx_seq_one_letter_code
_entity_poly.pdbx_strand_id
1 'polypeptide(L)'
;MPWLHGLIGMLGLFTAYEELRKIWVKYPDPGKSSDVLPQLETLSHRFFSGEFPYQLVNLPTHAPYPVYMPLHWAPVQIATFFKIDTRWSAIIMLMSAVGIAGFWLAKSHAWASWKRTLPAMLLFALPVWGYVLWGKVDIALSLEGVVAAWYVLLATGLAARNHVLITIGIAGALLSRYTLLFWLPLFAILLWLHAPKKYSYWTWGSVAAAVLALFVVPFWMKDTTIVSRIITHYTGCAEGSWLRPDDYTFYDALSLNIHLRQWLPGTPEQNLPYAQLPQIVVQLLCVGLGVYFYQKKWHRDMDIYTFSLLALSIMPMLFYNFSPMLFKYYMLMPLSVSAVMCWKVIASWSGKD
;
A
#
# COMPACT_ATOMS: atom_id res chain seq x y z
N MET A 1 4.58 27.55 -8.58
CA MET A 1 4.72 26.72 -9.80
C MET A 1 4.55 25.26 -9.41
N PRO A 2 3.63 24.48 -10.00
CA PRO A 2 3.33 23.12 -9.52
C PRO A 2 4.53 22.16 -9.49
N TRP A 3 5.46 22.29 -10.43
CA TRP A 3 6.67 21.45 -10.47
C TRP A 3 7.59 21.66 -9.25
N LEU A 4 7.56 22.85 -8.64
CA LEU A 4 8.36 23.15 -7.45
C LEU A 4 7.90 22.32 -6.25
N HIS A 5 6.58 22.14 -6.07
CA HIS A 5 6.03 21.26 -5.02
C HIS A 5 6.48 19.82 -5.20
N GLY A 6 6.43 19.31 -6.44
CA GLY A 6 6.95 17.98 -6.76
C GLY A 6 8.43 17.83 -6.41
N LEU A 7 9.26 18.81 -6.80
CA LEU A 7 10.69 18.81 -6.49
C LEU A 7 10.97 18.85 -4.99
N ILE A 8 10.28 19.71 -4.23
CA ILE A 8 10.46 19.79 -2.76
C ILE A 8 10.06 18.48 -2.07
N GLY A 9 8.97 17.84 -2.49
CA GLY A 9 8.59 16.53 -1.96
C GLY A 9 9.64 15.45 -2.24
N MET A 10 10.18 15.42 -3.46
CA MET A 10 11.27 14.50 -3.83
C MET A 10 12.56 14.78 -3.06
N LEU A 11 12.95 16.05 -2.91
CA LEU A 11 14.10 16.45 -2.12
C LEU A 11 13.93 16.07 -0.64
N GLY A 12 12.72 16.21 -0.10
CA GLY A 12 12.37 15.75 1.24
C GLY A 12 12.69 14.27 1.43
N LEU A 13 12.25 13.41 0.51
CA LEU A 13 12.60 11.97 0.55
C LEU A 13 14.10 11.73 0.36
N PHE A 14 14.75 12.49 -0.54
CA PHE A 14 16.18 12.37 -0.79
C PHE A 14 17.04 12.68 0.45
N THR A 15 16.54 13.47 1.41
CA THR A 15 17.26 13.71 2.67
C THR A 15 17.55 12.43 3.46
N ALA A 16 16.73 11.37 3.30
CA ALA A 16 16.95 10.08 3.96
C ALA A 16 18.04 9.23 3.27
N TYR A 17 18.53 9.62 2.09
CA TYR A 17 19.43 8.81 1.25
C TYR A 17 20.62 8.22 2.01
N GLU A 18 21.34 9.05 2.76
CA GLU A 18 22.57 8.62 3.43
C GLU A 18 22.30 7.63 4.58
N GLU A 19 21.21 7.84 5.33
CA GLU A 19 20.83 6.92 6.40
C GLU A 19 20.30 5.60 5.86
N LEU A 20 19.54 5.64 4.75
CA LEU A 20 19.15 4.43 4.02
C LEU A 20 20.41 3.69 3.53
N ARG A 21 21.34 4.37 2.86
CA ARG A 21 22.60 3.75 2.42
C ARG A 21 23.34 3.04 3.56
N LYS A 22 23.44 3.67 4.74
CA LYS A 22 24.04 3.05 5.95
C LYS A 22 23.27 1.80 6.40
N ILE A 23 21.94 1.85 6.40
CA ILE A 23 21.09 0.69 6.73
C ILE A 23 21.32 -0.45 5.72
N TRP A 24 21.44 -0.15 4.43
CA TRP A 24 21.60 -1.16 3.38
C TRP A 24 22.95 -1.86 3.52
N VAL A 25 24.01 -1.11 3.84
CA VAL A 25 25.34 -1.65 4.13
C VAL A 25 25.34 -2.53 5.39
N LYS A 26 24.54 -2.15 6.42
CA LYS A 26 24.39 -2.96 7.63
C LYS A 26 23.65 -4.27 7.37
N TYR A 27 22.71 -4.28 6.41
CA TYR A 27 21.96 -5.45 5.98
C TYR A 27 22.23 -5.75 4.49
N PRO A 28 23.45 -6.20 4.14
CA PRO A 28 23.85 -6.38 2.75
C PRO A 28 23.20 -7.61 2.09
N ASP A 29 22.73 -8.55 2.91
CA ASP A 29 22.07 -9.78 2.48
C ASP A 29 20.78 -9.98 3.29
N PRO A 30 19.73 -9.21 2.97
CA PRO A 30 18.46 -9.27 3.70
C PRO A 30 17.75 -10.63 3.53
N GLY A 31 18.11 -11.41 2.51
CA GLY A 31 17.58 -12.75 2.26
C GLY A 31 17.86 -13.77 3.38
N LYS A 32 18.86 -13.49 4.24
CA LYS A 32 19.14 -14.29 5.44
C LYS A 32 18.13 -14.08 6.56
N SER A 33 17.42 -12.96 6.57
CA SER A 33 16.49 -12.59 7.64
C SER A 33 15.04 -12.56 7.18
N SER A 34 14.79 -12.42 5.88
CA SER A 34 13.45 -12.40 5.31
C SER A 34 13.44 -13.00 3.92
N ASP A 35 12.35 -13.68 3.60
CA ASP A 35 12.06 -14.25 2.28
C ASP A 35 11.41 -13.25 1.31
N VAL A 36 11.03 -12.06 1.77
CA VAL A 36 10.32 -11.04 0.97
C VAL A 36 11.13 -10.62 -0.25
N LEU A 37 12.35 -10.11 -0.05
CA LEU A 37 13.20 -9.61 -1.13
C LEU A 37 13.63 -10.72 -2.11
N PRO A 38 14.13 -11.89 -1.64
CA PRO A 38 14.45 -13.01 -2.53
C PRO A 38 13.27 -13.47 -3.38
N GLN A 39 12.06 -13.51 -2.82
CA GLN A 39 10.87 -13.85 -3.60
C GLN A 39 10.58 -12.81 -4.68
N LEU A 40 10.58 -11.51 -4.34
CA LEU A 40 10.31 -10.44 -5.31
C LEU A 40 11.36 -10.42 -6.44
N GLU A 41 12.64 -10.61 -6.11
CA GLU A 41 13.72 -10.72 -7.09
C GLU A 41 13.55 -11.95 -7.99
N THR A 42 13.24 -13.11 -7.41
CA THR A 42 13.02 -14.35 -8.17
C THR A 42 11.85 -14.22 -9.14
N LEU A 43 10.74 -13.63 -8.71
CA LEU A 43 9.56 -13.43 -9.55
C LEU A 43 9.86 -12.50 -10.73
N SER A 44 10.53 -11.38 -10.45
CA SER A 44 10.96 -10.44 -11.47
C SER A 44 11.91 -11.09 -12.47
N HIS A 45 12.95 -11.77 -11.98
CA HIS A 45 13.93 -12.46 -12.81
C HIS A 45 13.29 -13.50 -13.72
N ARG A 46 12.43 -14.38 -13.16
CA ARG A 46 11.72 -15.41 -13.94
C ARG A 46 10.91 -14.78 -15.07
N PHE A 47 10.09 -13.78 -14.75
CA PHE A 47 9.25 -13.12 -15.75
C PHE A 47 10.06 -12.51 -16.89
N PHE A 48 11.11 -11.75 -16.58
CA PHE A 48 11.94 -11.09 -17.59
C PHE A 48 12.87 -12.06 -18.34
N SER A 49 13.06 -13.28 -17.82
CA SER A 49 13.78 -14.38 -18.50
C SER A 49 12.86 -15.28 -19.34
N GLY A 50 11.54 -14.99 -19.37
CA GLY A 50 10.56 -15.81 -20.08
C GLY A 50 10.08 -17.05 -19.31
N GLU A 51 10.46 -17.19 -18.04
CA GLU A 51 10.00 -18.23 -17.13
C GLU A 51 8.70 -17.84 -16.42
N PHE A 52 7.94 -18.83 -15.98
CA PHE A 52 6.70 -18.60 -15.25
C PHE A 52 6.97 -18.20 -13.79
N PRO A 53 6.56 -17.01 -13.32
CA PRO A 53 6.98 -16.49 -12.01
C PRO A 53 6.31 -17.19 -10.81
N TYR A 54 5.06 -17.63 -10.94
CA TYR A 54 4.24 -18.16 -9.83
C TYR A 54 4.49 -19.63 -9.53
N GLN A 55 5.73 -19.96 -9.19
CA GLN A 55 6.17 -21.29 -8.75
C GLN A 55 6.92 -21.17 -7.42
N LEU A 56 7.06 -22.28 -6.68
CA LEU A 56 7.84 -22.31 -5.44
C LEU A 56 9.22 -21.68 -5.66
N VAL A 57 9.61 -20.84 -4.69
CA VAL A 57 10.93 -20.22 -4.66
C VAL A 57 11.80 -21.05 -3.74
N ASN A 58 12.88 -21.66 -4.25
CA ASN A 58 13.73 -22.49 -3.42
C ASN A 58 14.72 -21.60 -2.66
N LEU A 59 14.52 -21.45 -1.34
CA LEU A 59 15.45 -20.77 -0.45
C LEU A 59 16.26 -21.82 0.35
N PRO A 60 17.41 -21.46 0.94
CA PRO A 60 18.27 -22.42 1.64
C PRO A 60 17.57 -23.21 2.77
N THR A 61 16.56 -22.62 3.41
CA THR A 61 15.89 -23.19 4.59
C THR A 61 14.46 -23.67 4.35
N HIS A 62 13.80 -23.21 3.28
CA HIS A 62 12.40 -23.51 2.99
C HIS A 62 12.06 -23.13 1.54
N ALA A 63 10.85 -23.48 1.07
CA ALA A 63 10.39 -23.14 -0.27
C ALA A 63 9.03 -22.41 -0.21
N PRO A 64 9.00 -21.08 -0.05
CA PRO A 64 7.74 -20.35 0.01
C PRO A 64 7.04 -20.33 -1.35
N TYR A 65 5.70 -20.28 -1.31
CA TYR A 65 4.89 -20.03 -2.49
C TYR A 65 4.72 -18.52 -2.66
N PRO A 66 5.00 -17.96 -3.85
CA PRO A 66 5.02 -16.52 -3.99
C PRO A 66 3.63 -15.91 -3.93
N VAL A 67 3.49 -14.91 -3.05
CA VAL A 67 2.21 -14.24 -2.75
C VAL A 67 2.04 -12.87 -3.40
N TYR A 68 3.10 -12.37 -4.04
CA TYR A 68 3.16 -10.99 -4.52
C TYR A 68 2.57 -10.82 -5.92
N MET A 69 1.86 -9.71 -6.10
CA MET A 69 1.24 -9.36 -7.37
C MET A 69 2.20 -8.59 -8.31
N PRO A 70 1.93 -8.56 -9.62
CA PRO A 70 2.90 -8.12 -10.63
C PRO A 70 3.49 -6.73 -10.42
N LEU A 71 2.68 -5.77 -9.98
CA LEU A 71 3.13 -4.39 -9.74
C LEU A 71 3.80 -4.19 -8.36
N HIS A 72 4.01 -5.27 -7.60
CA HIS A 72 4.89 -5.29 -6.43
C HIS A 72 6.34 -5.66 -6.83
N TRP A 73 6.52 -6.75 -7.58
CA TRP A 73 7.85 -7.25 -7.94
C TRP A 73 8.41 -6.64 -9.23
N ALA A 74 7.58 -6.21 -10.19
CA ALA A 74 8.08 -5.67 -11.46
C ALA A 74 9.03 -4.45 -11.29
N PRO A 75 8.83 -3.53 -10.32
CA PRO A 75 9.77 -2.44 -10.08
C PRO A 75 11.20 -2.87 -9.72
N VAL A 76 11.42 -4.10 -9.24
CA VAL A 76 12.77 -4.65 -9.00
C VAL A 76 13.66 -4.54 -10.25
N GLN A 77 13.06 -4.59 -11.44
CA GLN A 77 13.79 -4.47 -12.69
C GLN A 77 14.49 -3.11 -12.86
N ILE A 78 14.00 -2.05 -12.20
CA ILE A 78 14.69 -0.75 -12.16
C ILE A 78 16.08 -0.93 -11.55
N ALA A 79 16.17 -1.58 -10.40
CA ALA A 79 17.44 -1.79 -9.71
C ALA A 79 18.36 -2.74 -10.48
N THR A 80 17.79 -3.80 -11.07
CA THR A 80 18.51 -4.74 -11.94
C THR A 80 19.14 -4.03 -13.14
N PHE A 81 18.38 -3.15 -13.80
CA PHE A 81 18.85 -2.37 -14.95
C PHE A 81 20.01 -1.43 -14.59
N PHE A 82 19.92 -0.73 -13.45
CA PHE A 82 20.96 0.17 -12.98
C PHE A 82 22.09 -0.52 -12.21
N LYS A 83 22.01 -1.84 -11.98
CA LYS A 83 22.95 -2.62 -11.16
C LYS A 83 23.14 -2.04 -9.76
N ILE A 84 22.04 -1.59 -9.15
CA ILE A 84 22.01 -1.08 -7.77
C ILE A 84 21.22 -2.04 -6.88
N ASP A 85 21.31 -1.84 -5.57
CA ASP A 85 20.54 -2.62 -4.60
C ASP A 85 19.02 -2.51 -4.87
N THR A 86 18.34 -3.66 -4.88
CA THR A 86 16.91 -3.79 -5.17
C THR A 86 16.02 -2.85 -4.37
N ARG A 87 16.37 -2.57 -3.11
CA ARG A 87 15.59 -1.68 -2.23
C ARG A 87 15.53 -0.24 -2.74
N TRP A 88 16.49 0.19 -3.56
CA TRP A 88 16.41 1.50 -4.22
C TRP A 88 15.27 1.60 -5.22
N SER A 89 14.80 0.49 -5.80
CA SER A 89 13.64 0.53 -6.70
C SER A 89 12.38 1.04 -5.98
N ALA A 90 12.14 0.60 -4.74
CA ALA A 90 11.06 1.10 -3.88
C ALA A 90 11.18 2.60 -3.61
N ILE A 91 12.39 3.08 -3.29
CA ILE A 91 12.63 4.50 -3.00
C ILE A 91 12.44 5.36 -4.26
N ILE A 92 12.97 4.94 -5.40
CA ILE A 92 12.82 5.64 -6.69
C ILE A 92 11.35 5.75 -7.08
N MET A 93 10.61 4.65 -6.90
CA MET A 93 9.19 4.62 -7.22
C MET A 93 8.37 5.51 -6.28
N LEU A 94 8.66 5.49 -4.98
CA LEU A 94 8.02 6.37 -4.00
C LEU A 94 8.35 7.84 -4.26
N MET A 95 9.61 8.17 -4.55
CA MET A 95 10.02 9.53 -4.95
C MET A 95 9.27 10.00 -6.19
N SER A 96 9.13 9.15 -7.20
CA SER A 96 8.38 9.46 -8.42
C SER A 96 6.90 9.73 -8.11
N ALA A 97 6.27 8.90 -7.28
CA ALA A 97 4.90 9.09 -6.84
C ALA A 97 4.71 10.40 -6.05
N VAL A 98 5.67 10.78 -5.19
CA VAL A 98 5.66 12.05 -4.46
C VAL A 98 5.87 13.25 -5.38
N GLY A 99 6.74 13.15 -6.38
CA GLY A 99 6.90 14.19 -7.41
C GLY A 99 5.60 14.44 -8.18
N ILE A 100 4.94 13.35 -8.61
CA ILE A 100 3.61 13.39 -9.23
C ILE A 100 2.57 13.98 -8.28
N ALA A 101 2.60 13.58 -7.00
CA ALA A 101 1.71 14.11 -5.96
C ALA A 101 1.84 15.61 -5.82
N GLY A 102 3.06 16.13 -5.61
CA GLY A 102 3.31 17.56 -5.46
C GLY A 102 2.84 18.37 -6.67
N PHE A 103 3.10 17.88 -7.88
CA PHE A 103 2.62 18.53 -9.11
C PHE A 103 1.09 18.62 -9.16
N TRP A 104 0.39 17.50 -8.96
CA TRP A 104 -1.07 17.48 -9.11
C TRP A 104 -1.80 18.17 -7.96
N LEU A 105 -1.31 18.02 -6.73
CA LEU A 105 -1.86 18.68 -5.55
C LEU A 105 -1.78 20.21 -5.68
N ALA A 106 -0.62 20.73 -6.08
CA ALA A 106 -0.43 22.16 -6.30
C ALA A 106 -1.26 22.69 -7.48
N LYS A 107 -1.39 21.89 -8.56
CA LYS A 107 -2.21 22.25 -9.72
C LYS A 107 -3.70 22.32 -9.36
N SER A 108 -4.21 21.38 -8.57
CA SER A 108 -5.63 21.33 -8.19
C SER A 108 -6.01 22.31 -7.08
N HIS A 109 -5.03 22.78 -6.30
CA HIS A 109 -5.23 23.77 -5.23
C HIS A 109 -4.39 25.02 -5.47
N ALA A 110 -4.47 25.59 -6.67
CA ALA A 110 -3.70 26.77 -7.06
C ALA A 110 -3.97 28.02 -6.19
N TRP A 111 -5.10 28.02 -5.46
CA TRP A 111 -5.50 29.05 -4.51
C TRP A 111 -4.81 28.94 -3.14
N ALA A 112 -4.22 27.78 -2.81
CA ALA A 112 -3.59 27.55 -1.53
C ALA A 112 -2.26 28.30 -1.42
N SER A 113 -1.98 28.89 -0.25
CA SER A 113 -0.76 29.65 -0.02
C SER A 113 0.49 28.77 -0.20
N TRP A 114 1.42 29.22 -1.03
CA TRP A 114 2.69 28.52 -1.27
C TRP A 114 3.54 28.42 0.01
N LYS A 115 3.42 29.40 0.91
CA LYS A 115 4.10 29.42 2.22
C LYS A 115 3.72 28.24 3.10
N ARG A 116 2.48 27.73 2.96
CA ARG A 116 1.97 26.57 3.71
C ARG A 116 2.18 25.27 2.96
N THR A 117 1.89 25.29 1.66
CA THR A 117 1.87 24.06 0.85
C THR A 117 3.25 23.54 0.46
N LEU A 118 4.28 24.40 0.34
CA LEU A 118 5.66 23.94 0.10
C LEU A 118 6.24 23.22 1.33
N PRO A 119 6.22 23.77 2.56
CA PRO A 119 6.66 23.02 3.74
C PRO A 119 5.86 21.74 3.97
N ALA A 120 4.56 21.75 3.68
CA ALA A 120 3.73 20.56 3.79
C ALA A 120 4.14 19.42 2.85
N MET A 121 4.88 19.69 1.76
CA MET A 121 5.46 18.63 0.93
C MET A 121 6.53 17.82 1.67
N LEU A 122 7.17 18.38 2.69
CA LEU A 122 8.14 17.65 3.53
C LEU A 122 7.47 16.57 4.38
N LEU A 123 6.14 16.63 4.58
CA LEU A 123 5.39 15.59 5.30
C LEU A 123 5.49 14.23 4.60
N PHE A 124 5.70 14.19 3.28
CA PHE A 124 5.90 12.95 2.54
C PHE A 124 7.21 12.23 2.91
N ALA A 125 8.18 12.93 3.48
CA ALA A 125 9.43 12.34 3.95
C ALA A 125 9.29 11.70 5.33
N LEU A 126 8.30 12.12 6.14
CA LEU A 126 8.15 11.67 7.52
C LEU A 126 7.93 10.16 7.66
N PRO A 127 7.14 9.47 6.81
CA PRO A 127 7.02 8.01 6.89
C PRO A 127 8.36 7.31 6.74
N VAL A 128 9.16 7.70 5.73
CA VAL A 128 10.49 7.10 5.51
C VAL A 128 11.44 7.41 6.66
N TRP A 129 11.48 8.66 7.12
CA TRP A 129 12.28 9.02 8.30
C TRP A 129 11.85 8.27 9.56
N GLY A 130 10.55 8.01 9.73
CA GLY A 130 10.05 7.19 10.82
C GLY A 130 10.66 5.79 10.82
N TYR A 131 10.74 5.15 9.65
CA TYR A 131 11.43 3.85 9.53
C TYR A 131 12.95 3.96 9.66
N VAL A 132 13.57 5.02 9.15
CA VAL A 132 15.01 5.26 9.38
C VAL A 132 15.33 5.37 10.86
N LEU A 133 14.47 5.99 11.66
CA LEU A 133 14.71 6.19 13.09
C LEU A 133 14.31 4.97 13.92
N TRP A 134 13.15 4.38 13.65
CA TRP A 134 12.51 3.39 14.53
C TRP A 134 12.27 2.01 13.91
N GLY A 135 12.32 1.89 12.58
CA GLY A 135 11.99 0.67 11.82
C GLY A 135 13.10 0.21 10.87
N LYS A 136 14.38 0.37 11.27
CA LYS A 136 15.55 0.18 10.39
C LYS A 136 15.60 -1.20 9.76
N VAL A 137 15.24 -2.24 10.51
CA VAL A 137 15.21 -3.62 10.01
C VAL A 137 14.05 -3.79 9.04
N ASP A 138 12.86 -3.30 9.39
CA ASP A 138 11.64 -3.46 8.59
C ASP A 138 11.77 -2.85 7.18
N ILE A 139 12.37 -1.67 7.06
CA ILE A 139 12.64 -1.04 5.76
C ILE A 139 13.77 -1.74 4.99
N ALA A 140 14.72 -2.37 5.69
CA ALA A 140 15.82 -3.11 5.07
C ALA A 140 15.39 -4.47 4.51
N LEU A 141 14.29 -5.03 4.99
CA LEU A 141 13.80 -6.37 4.63
C LEU A 141 12.59 -6.37 3.69
N SER A 142 12.11 -5.20 3.23
CA SER A 142 10.87 -5.10 2.46
C SER A 142 10.95 -4.17 1.24
N LEU A 143 9.98 -4.27 0.34
CA LEU A 143 9.74 -3.32 -0.77
C LEU A 143 8.43 -2.54 -0.59
N GLU A 144 8.02 -2.28 0.65
CA GLU A 144 6.77 -1.56 0.92
C GLU A 144 6.72 -0.15 0.32
N GLY A 145 7.87 0.45 -0.01
CA GLY A 145 7.91 1.71 -0.75
C GLY A 145 7.18 1.64 -2.09
N VAL A 146 7.18 0.48 -2.77
CA VAL A 146 6.40 0.24 -4.00
C VAL A 146 4.90 0.32 -3.72
N VAL A 147 4.43 -0.38 -2.68
CA VAL A 147 3.01 -0.38 -2.29
C VAL A 147 2.59 1.03 -1.87
N ALA A 148 3.40 1.70 -1.05
CA ALA A 148 3.17 3.07 -0.63
C ALA A 148 3.09 4.03 -1.83
N ALA A 149 3.94 3.87 -2.85
CA ALA A 149 3.90 4.69 -4.06
C ALA A 149 2.55 4.61 -4.79
N TRP A 150 2.01 3.41 -5.00
CA TRP A 150 0.70 3.23 -5.62
C TRP A 150 -0.43 3.87 -4.82
N TYR A 151 -0.39 3.73 -3.50
CA TYR A 151 -1.38 4.33 -2.60
C TYR A 151 -1.25 5.86 -2.51
N VAL A 152 -0.03 6.42 -2.61
CA VAL A 152 0.19 7.87 -2.73
C VAL A 152 -0.42 8.40 -4.02
N LEU A 153 -0.27 7.70 -5.15
CA LEU A 153 -0.92 8.09 -6.41
C LEU A 153 -2.45 8.05 -6.29
N LEU A 154 -3.01 7.00 -5.68
CA LEU A 154 -4.45 6.90 -5.44
C LEU A 154 -4.96 8.05 -4.56
N ALA A 155 -4.31 8.27 -3.41
CA ALA A 155 -4.66 9.32 -2.47
C ALA A 155 -4.55 10.71 -3.12
N THR A 156 -3.52 10.94 -3.91
CA THR A 156 -3.34 12.16 -4.72
C THR A 156 -4.47 12.32 -5.72
N GLY A 157 -4.83 11.26 -6.45
CA GLY A 157 -5.93 11.28 -7.40
C GLY A 157 -7.25 11.67 -6.74
N LEU A 158 -7.55 11.15 -5.55
CA LEU A 158 -8.71 11.53 -4.76
C LEU A 158 -8.61 13.00 -4.29
N ALA A 159 -7.46 13.41 -3.76
CA ALA A 159 -7.25 14.78 -3.28
C ALA A 159 -7.40 15.82 -4.40
N ALA A 160 -6.85 15.53 -5.59
CA ALA A 160 -6.85 16.38 -6.77
C ALA A 160 -8.05 16.17 -7.71
N ARG A 161 -8.96 15.24 -7.38
CA ARG A 161 -10.11 14.82 -8.21
C ARG A 161 -9.69 14.42 -9.64
N ASN A 162 -8.56 13.74 -9.77
CA ASN A 162 -7.99 13.31 -11.04
C ASN A 162 -8.27 11.80 -11.28
N HIS A 163 -9.21 11.51 -12.18
CA HIS A 163 -9.61 10.13 -12.49
C HIS A 163 -8.51 9.26 -13.10
N VAL A 164 -7.54 9.85 -13.81
CA VAL A 164 -6.40 9.10 -14.35
C VAL A 164 -5.55 8.58 -13.20
N LEU A 165 -5.21 9.45 -12.24
CA LEU A 165 -4.46 9.05 -11.05
C LEU A 165 -5.24 8.08 -10.15
N ILE A 166 -6.56 8.28 -10.00
CA ILE A 166 -7.41 7.34 -9.25
C ILE A 166 -7.37 5.95 -9.91
N THR A 167 -7.50 5.89 -11.25
CA THR A 167 -7.48 4.63 -12.01
C THR A 167 -6.13 3.93 -11.90
N ILE A 168 -5.02 4.66 -12.12
CA ILE A 168 -3.65 4.13 -12.00
C ILE A 168 -3.40 3.67 -10.55
N GLY A 169 -3.80 4.47 -9.56
CA GLY A 169 -3.65 4.16 -8.15
C GLY A 169 -4.44 2.91 -7.72
N ILE A 170 -5.68 2.75 -8.18
CA ILE A 170 -6.48 1.54 -7.92
C ILE A 170 -5.86 0.31 -8.58
N ALA A 171 -5.50 0.39 -9.87
CA ALA A 171 -4.87 -0.73 -10.58
C ALA A 171 -3.53 -1.11 -9.94
N GLY A 172 -2.69 -0.12 -9.64
CA GLY A 172 -1.42 -0.27 -8.94
C GLY A 172 -1.58 -0.92 -7.56
N ALA A 173 -2.54 -0.45 -6.76
CA ALA A 173 -2.83 -1.01 -5.45
C ALA A 173 -3.30 -2.47 -5.57
N LEU A 174 -4.29 -2.77 -6.41
CA LEU A 174 -4.79 -4.15 -6.60
C LEU A 174 -3.73 -5.13 -7.09
N LEU A 175 -2.85 -4.66 -7.99
CA LEU A 175 -1.77 -5.46 -8.55
C LEU A 175 -0.47 -5.39 -7.72
N SER A 176 -0.49 -4.77 -6.54
CA SER A 176 0.60 -4.85 -5.56
C SER A 176 0.18 -5.51 -4.25
N ARG A 177 -1.05 -5.28 -3.77
CA ARG A 177 -1.63 -5.87 -2.56
C ARG A 177 -3.17 -5.83 -2.52
N TYR A 178 -3.78 -6.85 -1.89
CA TYR A 178 -5.23 -6.99 -1.74
C TYR A 178 -5.88 -6.12 -0.64
N THR A 179 -5.13 -5.25 0.03
CA THR A 179 -5.62 -4.43 1.16
C THR A 179 -6.71 -3.44 0.78
N LEU A 180 -6.87 -3.16 -0.52
CA LEU A 180 -7.92 -2.27 -1.04
C LEU A 180 -9.29 -2.96 -1.17
N LEU A 181 -9.38 -4.28 -0.94
CA LEU A 181 -10.56 -5.09 -1.26
C LEU A 181 -11.87 -4.52 -0.69
N PHE A 182 -11.87 -4.04 0.56
CA PHE A 182 -13.07 -3.51 1.20
C PHE A 182 -13.32 -2.03 0.92
N TRP A 183 -12.26 -1.24 0.66
CA TRP A 183 -12.42 0.16 0.27
C TRP A 183 -13.03 0.32 -1.13
N LEU A 184 -12.74 -0.63 -2.04
CA LEU A 184 -13.23 -0.57 -3.42
C LEU A 184 -14.76 -0.59 -3.55
N PRO A 185 -15.52 -1.50 -2.91
CA PRO A 185 -16.98 -1.46 -2.93
C PRO A 185 -17.54 -0.12 -2.45
N LEU A 186 -16.99 0.43 -1.36
CA LEU A 186 -17.42 1.74 -0.86
C LEU A 186 -17.23 2.83 -1.93
N PHE A 187 -16.02 2.94 -2.48
CA PHE A 187 -15.75 3.95 -3.50
C PHE A 187 -16.54 3.72 -4.80
N ALA A 188 -16.71 2.48 -5.24
CA ALA A 188 -17.49 2.13 -6.41
C ALA A 188 -18.96 2.52 -6.29
N ILE A 189 -19.58 2.21 -5.15
CA ILE A 189 -20.96 2.60 -4.86
C ILE A 189 -21.07 4.13 -4.87
N LEU A 190 -20.20 4.83 -4.16
CA LEU A 190 -20.27 6.29 -4.06
C LEU A 190 -20.01 6.99 -5.39
N LEU A 191 -19.02 6.54 -6.15
CA LEU A 191 -18.73 7.06 -7.49
C LEU A 191 -19.91 6.83 -8.44
N TRP A 192 -20.54 5.65 -8.39
CA TRP A 192 -21.72 5.34 -9.20
C TRP A 192 -22.93 6.21 -8.86
N LEU A 193 -23.17 6.46 -7.58
CA LEU A 193 -24.34 7.21 -7.12
C LEU A 193 -24.19 8.72 -7.25
N HIS A 194 -22.98 9.27 -7.06
CA HIS A 194 -22.77 10.71 -6.90
C HIS A 194 -21.85 11.35 -7.93
N ALA A 195 -21.19 10.59 -8.81
CA ALA A 195 -20.44 11.13 -9.94
C ALA A 195 -21.12 10.80 -11.28
N PRO A 196 -20.87 11.57 -12.34
CA PRO A 196 -21.29 11.20 -13.68
C PRO A 196 -20.85 9.78 -14.05
N LYS A 197 -21.78 8.94 -14.49
CA LYS A 197 -21.55 7.50 -14.79
C LYS A 197 -20.37 7.24 -15.73
N LYS A 198 -20.06 8.18 -16.63
CA LYS A 198 -18.87 8.12 -17.50
C LYS A 198 -17.59 7.87 -16.69
N TYR A 199 -17.43 8.50 -15.53
CA TYR A 199 -16.24 8.33 -14.70
C TYR A 199 -16.17 6.94 -14.08
N SER A 200 -17.32 6.36 -13.71
CA SER A 200 -17.39 4.98 -13.24
C SER A 200 -17.01 4.01 -14.35
N TYR A 201 -17.56 4.15 -15.56
CA TYR A 201 -17.20 3.27 -16.68
C TYR A 201 -15.72 3.36 -17.04
N TRP A 202 -15.17 4.58 -17.14
CA TRP A 202 -13.75 4.77 -17.43
C TRP A 202 -12.85 4.21 -16.34
N THR A 203 -13.16 4.49 -15.07
CA THR A 203 -12.34 4.02 -13.93
C THR A 203 -12.38 2.49 -13.83
N TRP A 204 -13.57 1.90 -13.75
CA TRP A 204 -13.72 0.47 -13.52
C TRP A 204 -13.39 -0.36 -14.75
N GLY A 205 -13.74 0.11 -15.96
CA GLY A 205 -13.34 -0.54 -17.20
C GLY A 205 -11.83 -0.58 -17.38
N SER A 206 -11.14 0.53 -17.08
CA SER A 206 -9.67 0.60 -17.18
C SER A 206 -8.97 -0.23 -16.10
N VAL A 207 -9.49 -0.23 -14.86
CA VAL A 207 -8.97 -1.09 -13.79
C VAL A 207 -9.15 -2.56 -14.15
N ALA A 208 -10.33 -2.96 -14.62
CA ALA A 208 -10.58 -4.34 -15.06
C ALA A 208 -9.65 -4.73 -16.22
N ALA A 209 -9.50 -3.85 -17.23
CA ALA A 209 -8.57 -4.09 -18.34
C ALA A 209 -7.12 -4.24 -17.85
N ALA A 210 -6.67 -3.41 -16.91
CA ALA A 210 -5.32 -3.52 -16.35
C ALA A 210 -5.12 -4.82 -15.57
N VAL A 211 -6.07 -5.22 -14.71
CA VAL A 211 -6.01 -6.48 -13.97
C VAL A 211 -6.02 -7.68 -14.92
N LEU A 212 -6.86 -7.62 -15.97
CA LEU A 212 -6.91 -8.65 -16.99
C LEU A 212 -5.56 -8.77 -17.72
N ALA A 213 -5.05 -7.66 -18.23
CA ALA A 213 -3.82 -7.63 -19.03
C ALA A 213 -2.56 -7.94 -18.22
N LEU A 214 -2.48 -7.49 -16.97
CA LEU A 214 -1.26 -7.58 -16.17
C LEU A 214 -1.22 -8.78 -15.23
N PHE A 215 -2.37 -9.40 -14.93
CA PHE A 215 -2.41 -10.56 -14.02
C PHE A 215 -3.19 -11.75 -14.58
N VAL A 216 -4.45 -11.55 -14.96
CA VAL A 216 -5.34 -12.68 -15.29
C VAL A 216 -4.87 -13.43 -16.53
N VAL A 217 -4.67 -12.72 -17.64
CA VAL A 217 -4.23 -13.31 -18.92
C VAL A 217 -2.81 -13.91 -18.83
N PRO A 218 -1.79 -13.17 -18.33
CA PRO A 218 -0.43 -13.71 -18.34
C PRO A 218 -0.18 -14.83 -17.32
N PHE A 219 -0.91 -14.85 -16.19
CA PHE A 219 -0.62 -15.74 -15.07
C PHE A 219 -1.78 -16.65 -14.68
N TRP A 220 -2.94 -16.09 -14.31
CA TRP A 220 -4.05 -16.89 -13.78
C TRP A 220 -4.66 -17.85 -14.80
N MET A 221 -4.71 -17.47 -16.08
CA MET A 221 -5.16 -18.38 -17.15
C MET A 221 -4.19 -19.54 -17.40
N LYS A 222 -2.91 -19.40 -17.03
CA LYS A 222 -1.92 -20.48 -17.14
C LYS A 222 -1.97 -21.42 -15.94
N ASP A 223 -2.22 -20.89 -14.74
CA ASP A 223 -2.43 -21.66 -13.53
C ASP A 223 -3.55 -21.02 -12.69
N THR A 224 -4.75 -21.60 -12.76
CA THR A 224 -5.93 -21.10 -12.03
C THR A 224 -5.83 -21.32 -10.52
N THR A 225 -4.88 -22.16 -10.07
CA THR A 225 -4.63 -22.46 -8.65
C THR A 225 -3.78 -21.42 -7.95
N ILE A 226 -3.23 -20.41 -8.65
CA ILE A 226 -2.40 -19.36 -8.04
C ILE A 226 -3.12 -18.73 -6.85
N VAL A 227 -4.35 -18.27 -7.05
CA VAL A 227 -5.09 -17.55 -6.00
C VAL A 227 -5.36 -18.44 -4.78
N SER A 228 -5.76 -19.70 -4.99
CA SER A 228 -6.01 -20.62 -3.87
C SER A 228 -4.71 -20.95 -3.12
N ARG A 229 -3.59 -21.17 -3.84
CA ARG A 229 -2.27 -21.40 -3.22
C ARG A 229 -1.77 -20.19 -2.44
N ILE A 230 -1.99 -18.97 -2.93
CA ILE A 230 -1.67 -17.74 -2.19
C ILE A 230 -2.45 -17.69 -0.87
N ILE A 231 -3.77 -17.96 -0.91
CA ILE A 231 -4.62 -17.96 0.29
C ILE A 231 -4.16 -19.04 1.27
N THR A 232 -3.95 -20.27 0.80
CA THR A 232 -3.47 -21.38 1.64
C THR A 232 -2.10 -21.08 2.25
N HIS A 233 -1.17 -20.49 1.49
CA HIS A 233 0.14 -20.12 2.00
C HIS A 233 0.03 -19.04 3.08
N TYR A 234 -0.77 -17.98 2.86
CA TYR A 234 -0.99 -16.94 3.87
C TYR A 234 -1.63 -17.49 5.15
N THR A 235 -2.61 -18.39 5.03
CA THR A 235 -3.22 -19.05 6.19
C THR A 235 -2.16 -19.85 6.95
N GLY A 236 -1.33 -20.64 6.27
CA GLY A 236 -0.25 -21.40 6.90
C GLY A 236 0.80 -20.51 7.58
N CYS A 237 1.17 -19.36 6.97
CA CYS A 237 2.06 -18.39 7.59
C CYS A 237 1.43 -17.76 8.84
N ALA A 238 0.14 -17.45 8.80
CA ALA A 238 -0.58 -16.91 9.96
C ALA A 238 -0.66 -17.95 11.09
N GLU A 239 -0.96 -19.21 10.79
CA GLU A 239 -0.93 -20.33 11.75
C GLU A 239 0.46 -20.47 12.39
N GLY A 240 1.51 -20.47 11.58
CA GLY A 240 2.90 -20.51 12.04
C GLY A 240 3.26 -19.36 12.97
N SER A 241 2.86 -18.13 12.61
CA SER A 241 3.09 -16.92 13.41
C SER A 241 2.30 -16.94 14.73
N TRP A 242 1.10 -17.54 14.73
CA TRP A 242 0.30 -17.74 15.95
C TRP A 242 0.91 -18.80 16.88
N LEU A 243 1.48 -19.87 16.32
CA LEU A 243 2.20 -20.90 17.07
C LEU A 243 3.49 -20.35 17.68
N ARG A 244 4.25 -19.57 16.90
CA ARG A 244 5.53 -18.98 17.29
C ARG A 244 5.52 -17.48 17.00
N PRO A 245 4.97 -16.68 17.92
CA PRO A 245 5.02 -15.23 17.79
C PRO A 245 6.46 -14.76 17.61
N ASP A 246 6.66 -13.85 16.67
CA ASP A 246 7.97 -13.25 16.40
C ASP A 246 7.92 -11.72 16.59
N ASP A 247 9.12 -11.14 16.64
CA ASP A 247 9.33 -9.69 16.84
C ASP A 247 8.90 -8.86 15.62
N TYR A 248 8.61 -9.50 14.49
CA TYR A 248 8.21 -8.82 13.26
C TYR A 248 6.69 -8.64 13.16
N THR A 249 5.93 -9.49 13.87
CA THR A 249 4.47 -9.58 13.72
C THR A 249 3.67 -9.30 14.99
N PHE A 250 4.11 -9.77 16.16
CA PHE A 250 3.26 -9.79 17.36
C PHE A 250 3.70 -8.88 18.51
N TYR A 251 5.00 -8.73 18.76
CA TYR A 251 5.46 -8.22 20.05
C TYR A 251 5.28 -6.70 20.29
N ASP A 252 4.92 -5.91 19.29
CA ASP A 252 4.85 -4.44 19.40
C ASP A 252 3.44 -3.85 19.50
N ALA A 253 2.44 -4.67 19.86
CA ALA A 253 1.05 -4.24 20.06
C ALA A 253 0.43 -3.51 18.84
N LEU A 254 0.96 -3.73 17.64
CA LEU A 254 0.43 -3.14 16.41
C LEU A 254 -0.86 -3.81 15.92
N SER A 255 -1.14 -5.02 16.40
CA SER A 255 -2.31 -5.81 16.02
C SER A 255 -3.12 -6.18 17.25
N LEU A 256 -4.45 -6.07 17.14
CA LEU A 256 -5.38 -6.54 18.15
C LEU A 256 -5.41 -8.07 18.23
N ASN A 257 -4.83 -8.77 17.25
CA ASN A 257 -4.80 -10.23 17.23
C ASN A 257 -3.98 -10.84 18.36
N ILE A 258 -3.03 -10.11 18.96
CA ILE A 258 -2.32 -10.61 20.15
C ILE A 258 -3.29 -10.87 21.31
N HIS A 259 -4.32 -10.04 21.45
CA HIS A 259 -5.35 -10.21 22.47
C HIS A 259 -6.30 -11.34 22.11
N LEU A 260 -6.70 -11.45 20.83
CA LEU A 260 -7.53 -12.56 20.37
C LEU A 260 -6.86 -13.92 20.60
N ARG A 261 -5.54 -14.00 20.38
CA ARG A 261 -4.75 -15.19 20.70
C ARG A 261 -4.79 -15.56 22.18
N GLN A 262 -4.83 -14.58 23.08
CA GLN A 262 -4.92 -14.81 24.52
C GLN A 262 -6.33 -15.21 24.98
N TRP A 263 -7.37 -14.73 24.28
CA TRP A 263 -8.76 -14.91 24.69
C TRP A 263 -9.44 -16.15 24.11
N LEU A 264 -8.99 -16.64 22.95
CA LEU A 264 -9.61 -17.79 22.28
C LEU A 264 -9.05 -19.12 22.83
N PRO A 265 -9.88 -19.98 23.44
CA PRO A 265 -9.46 -21.31 23.87
C PRO A 265 -9.35 -22.23 22.66
N GLY A 266 -8.17 -22.80 22.37
CA GLY A 266 -8.01 -23.75 21.28
C GLY A 266 -6.62 -23.75 20.66
N THR A 267 -6.44 -24.56 19.61
CA THR A 267 -5.22 -24.52 18.81
C THR A 267 -5.26 -23.35 17.81
N PRO A 268 -4.11 -22.86 17.33
CA PRO A 268 -4.08 -21.80 16.31
C PRO A 268 -4.91 -22.09 15.06
N GLU A 269 -4.94 -23.34 14.60
CA GLU A 269 -5.69 -23.76 13.42
C GLU A 269 -7.20 -23.62 13.63
N GLN A 270 -7.68 -23.90 14.86
CA GLN A 270 -9.07 -23.71 15.23
C GLN A 270 -9.41 -22.22 15.42
N ASN A 271 -8.47 -21.45 15.98
CA ASN A 271 -8.70 -20.06 16.38
C ASN A 271 -8.54 -19.05 15.24
N LEU A 272 -7.73 -19.35 14.23
CA LEU A 272 -7.42 -18.41 13.15
C LEU A 272 -8.67 -17.95 12.35
N PRO A 273 -9.64 -18.82 11.99
CA PRO A 273 -10.89 -18.37 11.38
C PRO A 273 -11.69 -17.39 12.25
N TYR A 274 -11.71 -17.62 13.57
CA TYR A 274 -12.36 -16.70 14.52
C TYR A 274 -11.61 -15.38 14.64
N ALA A 275 -10.30 -15.36 14.43
CA ALA A 275 -9.50 -14.14 14.41
C ALA A 275 -9.68 -13.31 13.13
N GLN A 276 -9.93 -13.98 12.00
CA GLN A 276 -10.25 -13.33 10.72
C GLN A 276 -11.65 -12.72 10.70
N LEU A 277 -12.59 -13.27 11.46
CA LEU A 277 -13.98 -12.81 11.47
C LEU A 277 -14.14 -11.33 11.91
N PRO A 278 -13.53 -10.86 13.02
CA PRO A 278 -13.53 -9.44 13.39
C PRO A 278 -13.04 -8.53 12.27
N GLN A 279 -11.99 -8.91 11.55
CA GLN A 279 -11.48 -8.15 10.41
C GLN A 279 -12.56 -7.99 9.35
N ILE A 280 -13.19 -9.09 8.92
CA ILE A 280 -14.25 -9.06 7.90
C ILE A 280 -15.44 -8.23 8.38
N VAL A 281 -15.90 -8.44 9.61
CA VAL A 281 -17.05 -7.72 10.19
C VAL A 281 -16.78 -6.23 10.25
N VAL A 282 -15.64 -5.81 10.80
CA VAL A 282 -15.27 -4.38 10.90
C VAL A 282 -15.18 -3.74 9.51
N GLN A 283 -14.58 -4.43 8.55
CA GLN A 283 -14.47 -3.90 7.19
C GLN A 283 -15.84 -3.78 6.48
N LEU A 284 -16.72 -4.77 6.62
CA LEU A 284 -18.08 -4.71 6.08
C LEU A 284 -18.91 -3.61 6.75
N LEU A 285 -18.75 -3.43 8.07
CA LEU A 285 -19.37 -2.31 8.80
C LEU A 285 -18.84 -0.96 8.28
N CYS A 286 -17.53 -0.82 8.05
CA CYS A 286 -16.98 0.40 7.45
C CYS A 286 -17.58 0.70 6.07
N VAL A 287 -17.81 -0.31 5.23
CA VAL A 287 -18.47 -0.13 3.93
C VAL A 287 -19.94 0.28 4.12
N GLY A 288 -20.71 -0.48 4.88
CA GLY A 288 -22.15 -0.25 5.07
C GLY A 288 -22.44 1.09 5.76
N LEU A 289 -21.76 1.37 6.88
CA LEU A 289 -21.88 2.63 7.59
C LEU A 289 -21.31 3.79 6.76
N GLY A 290 -20.23 3.58 6.02
CA GLY A 290 -19.65 4.58 5.13
C GLY A 290 -20.64 5.04 4.06
N VAL A 291 -21.30 4.10 3.37
CA VAL A 291 -22.37 4.40 2.40
C VAL A 291 -23.54 5.10 3.09
N TYR A 292 -24.02 4.56 4.21
CA TYR A 292 -25.18 5.09 4.93
C TYR A 292 -24.96 6.53 5.42
N PHE A 293 -23.86 6.79 6.13
CA PHE A 293 -23.57 8.12 6.69
C PHE A 293 -23.25 9.15 5.61
N TYR A 294 -22.58 8.74 4.53
CA TYR A 294 -22.36 9.64 3.39
C TYR A 294 -23.70 10.06 2.77
N GLN A 295 -24.58 9.10 2.45
CA GLN A 295 -25.89 9.39 1.85
C GLN A 295 -26.79 10.22 2.76
N LYS A 296 -26.84 9.92 4.07
CA LYS A 296 -27.78 10.60 4.97
C LYS A 296 -27.28 11.95 5.46
N LYS A 297 -25.97 12.12 5.67
CA LYS A 297 -25.42 13.29 6.35
C LYS A 297 -24.35 14.00 5.54
N TRP A 298 -23.29 13.29 5.14
CA TRP A 298 -22.07 13.97 4.70
C TRP A 298 -22.03 14.41 3.24
N HIS A 299 -22.91 13.90 2.36
CA HIS A 299 -22.92 14.30 0.94
C HIS A 299 -23.17 15.81 0.72
N ARG A 300 -23.71 16.52 1.72
CA ARG A 300 -23.98 17.96 1.65
C ARG A 300 -22.75 18.80 1.98
N ASP A 301 -21.89 18.29 2.85
CA ASP A 301 -20.76 19.05 3.42
C ASP A 301 -19.42 18.64 2.82
N MET A 302 -19.33 17.43 2.27
CA MET A 302 -18.09 16.83 1.79
C MET A 302 -18.32 16.08 0.48
N ASP A 303 -17.45 16.33 -0.50
CA ASP A 303 -17.50 15.61 -1.77
C ASP A 303 -17.02 14.16 -1.64
N ILE A 304 -17.45 13.31 -2.58
CA ILE A 304 -17.11 11.87 -2.57
C ILE A 304 -15.61 11.60 -2.52
N TYR A 305 -14.77 12.44 -3.14
CA TYR A 305 -13.34 12.17 -3.24
C TYR A 305 -12.65 12.47 -1.91
N THR A 306 -13.04 13.56 -1.25
CA THR A 306 -12.58 13.87 0.11
C THR A 306 -13.03 12.81 1.11
N PHE A 307 -14.30 12.39 1.05
CA PHE A 307 -14.78 11.30 1.91
C PHE A 307 -14.04 9.99 1.65
N SER A 308 -13.81 9.64 0.39
CA SER A 308 -13.14 8.39 0.02
C SER A 308 -11.65 8.42 0.37
N LEU A 309 -11.01 9.58 0.36
CA LEU A 309 -9.65 9.76 0.88
C LEU A 309 -9.62 9.53 2.39
N LEU A 310 -10.61 10.05 3.14
CA LEU A 310 -10.75 9.76 4.58
C LEU A 310 -10.91 8.27 4.85
N ALA A 311 -11.81 7.62 4.11
CA ALA A 311 -11.99 6.17 4.19
C ALA A 311 -10.71 5.40 3.81
N LEU A 312 -9.93 5.89 2.83
CA LEU A 312 -8.67 5.26 2.41
C LEU A 312 -7.60 5.32 3.50
N SER A 313 -7.59 6.33 4.37
CA SER A 313 -6.66 6.35 5.51
C SER A 313 -7.11 5.46 6.66
N ILE A 314 -8.41 5.34 6.90
CA ILE A 314 -8.94 4.62 8.06
C ILE A 314 -9.08 3.12 7.79
N MET A 315 -9.65 2.73 6.65
CA MET A 315 -9.99 1.33 6.38
C MET A 315 -8.77 0.41 6.32
N PRO A 316 -7.64 0.76 5.66
CA PRO A 316 -6.44 -0.08 5.69
C PRO A 316 -5.80 -0.16 7.07
N MET A 317 -5.85 0.92 7.86
CA MET A 317 -5.39 0.88 9.27
C MET A 317 -6.20 -0.13 10.07
N LEU A 318 -7.54 -0.10 9.96
CA LEU A 318 -8.39 -1.10 10.61
C LEU A 318 -8.13 -2.50 10.04
N PHE A 319 -7.94 -2.63 8.72
CA PHE A 319 -7.66 -3.92 8.09
C PHE A 319 -6.42 -4.58 8.71
N TYR A 320 -5.34 -3.81 8.85
CA TYR A 320 -4.09 -4.29 9.44
C TYR A 320 -4.20 -4.56 10.93
N ASN A 321 -4.85 -3.67 11.70
CA ASN A 321 -5.04 -3.88 13.15
C ASN A 321 -5.80 -5.16 13.48
N PHE A 322 -6.72 -5.58 12.61
CA PHE A 322 -7.45 -6.84 12.75
C PHE A 322 -6.86 -7.98 11.91
N SER A 323 -5.75 -7.77 11.21
CA SER A 323 -5.12 -8.82 10.40
C SER A 323 -4.39 -9.83 11.29
N PRO A 324 -4.63 -11.15 11.12
CA PRO A 324 -4.00 -12.19 11.93
C PRO A 324 -2.47 -12.22 11.84
N MET A 325 -1.93 -11.63 10.78
CA MET A 325 -0.50 -11.53 10.51
C MET A 325 -0.21 -10.12 9.97
N LEU A 326 0.30 -9.26 10.86
CA LEU A 326 0.64 -7.88 10.54
C LEU A 326 2.14 -7.67 10.68
N PHE A 327 2.82 -7.33 9.59
CA PHE A 327 4.22 -6.91 9.65
C PHE A 327 4.34 -5.40 9.86
N LYS A 328 5.31 -4.95 10.66
CA LYS A 328 5.54 -3.52 10.94
C LYS A 328 5.69 -2.69 9.68
N TYR A 329 6.42 -3.20 8.67
CA TYR A 329 6.65 -2.49 7.41
C TYR A 329 5.37 -2.13 6.66
N TYR A 330 4.25 -2.85 6.87
CA TYR A 330 2.96 -2.51 6.26
C TYR A 330 2.43 -1.12 6.66
N MET A 331 2.91 -0.56 7.78
CA MET A 331 2.51 0.78 8.25
C MET A 331 3.10 1.91 7.40
N LEU A 332 4.11 1.66 6.55
CA LEU A 332 4.63 2.67 5.64
C LEU A 332 3.55 3.20 4.69
N MET A 333 2.68 2.30 4.21
CA MET A 333 1.59 2.66 3.29
C MET A 333 0.56 3.63 3.93
N PRO A 334 -0.10 3.32 5.06
CA PRO A 334 -1.09 4.22 5.65
C PRO A 334 -0.48 5.53 6.16
N LEU A 335 0.77 5.52 6.62
CA LEU A 335 1.51 6.75 6.94
C LEU A 335 1.72 7.64 5.69
N SER A 336 2.04 7.03 4.55
CA SER A 336 2.20 7.75 3.28
C SER A 336 0.88 8.31 2.75
N VAL A 337 -0.24 7.59 2.90
CA VAL A 337 -1.58 8.13 2.58
C VAL A 337 -1.92 9.31 3.51
N SER A 338 -1.56 9.20 4.79
CA SER A 338 -1.79 10.27 5.78
C SER A 338 -1.04 11.55 5.43
N ALA A 339 0.16 11.47 4.83
CA ALA A 339 0.88 12.65 4.34
C ALA A 339 0.08 13.45 3.29
N VAL A 340 -0.60 12.76 2.35
CA VAL A 340 -1.49 13.40 1.36
C VAL A 340 -2.67 14.08 2.05
N MET A 341 -3.25 13.44 3.04
CA MET A 341 -4.38 13.98 3.80
C MET A 341 -3.99 15.22 4.61
N CYS A 342 -2.87 15.15 5.34
CA CYS A 342 -2.33 16.29 6.08
C CYS A 342 -2.02 17.46 5.14
N TRP A 343 -1.42 17.18 3.98
CA TRP A 343 -1.21 18.21 2.98
C TRP A 343 -2.51 18.87 2.53
N LYS A 344 -3.55 18.08 2.23
CA LYS A 344 -4.85 18.60 1.81
C LYS A 344 -5.49 19.48 2.89
N VAL A 345 -5.42 19.06 4.15
CA VAL A 345 -5.92 19.85 5.29
C VAL A 345 -5.19 21.19 5.38
N ILE A 346 -3.85 21.18 5.33
CA ILE A 346 -3.03 22.41 5.38
C ILE A 346 -3.33 23.33 4.19
N ALA A 347 -3.46 22.77 2.98
CA ALA A 347 -3.79 23.52 1.78
C ALA A 347 -5.18 24.16 1.89
N SER A 348 -6.11 23.50 2.58
CA SER A 348 -7.48 23.97 2.75
C SER A 348 -7.69 25.02 3.83
N TRP A 349 -6.66 25.29 4.64
CA TRP A 349 -6.76 26.19 5.79
C TRP A 349 -7.02 27.65 5.37
N SER A 350 -8.07 28.26 5.91
CA SER A 350 -8.52 29.62 5.58
C SER A 350 -8.03 30.72 6.54
N GLY A 351 -7.35 30.37 7.63
CA GLY A 351 -6.71 31.34 8.52
C GLY A 351 -5.77 32.28 7.78
N LYS A 352 -5.76 33.55 8.23
CA LYS A 352 -4.92 34.64 7.70
C LYS A 352 -3.44 34.24 7.82
N ASP A 353 -2.72 34.36 6.70
CA ASP A 353 -1.30 34.03 6.55
C ASP A 353 -0.37 34.98 7.34
#